data_AF-A0A7S0I9E4-F1
#
_entry.id   AF-A0A7S0I9E4-F1
#
_cell.length_a   1.000
_cell.length_b   1.000
_cell.length_c   1.000
_cell.angle_alpha   90.00
_cell.angle_beta   90.00
_cell.angle_gamma   90.00
#
_symmetry.space_group_name_H-M   'P 1'
#
loop_
_entity.id
_entity.type
_entity.pdbx_description
1 polymer ?
#
loop_
_entity_poly.entity_id
_entity_poly.type
_entity_poly.pdbx_seq_one_letter_code
_entity_poly.pdbx_strand_id
1 'polypeptide(L)'
;MITVRSADAGSKKPALSNQIEDVLKACSKASSSGQLLHVRRFDTFRAMSALVMFDPKQDSRLVLKGNLSEARKLTVAHAPLNLRDHETAYVFDALMACEATWHQGQALASTVYTCLYMHDSTRLQLASSPVLDAYFNAVYNLVTSLQSVVSEAGVGDEEDFYP
;
A
#
# COMPACT_ATOMS: atom_id res chain seq x y z
N MET A 1 -9.68 12.95 17.90
CA MET A 1 -9.53 14.36 17.48
C MET A 1 -8.07 14.56 17.06
N ILE A 2 -7.76 14.33 15.78
CA ILE A 2 -6.39 14.50 15.27
C ILE A 2 -6.37 15.84 14.53
N THR A 3 -5.67 16.79 15.12
CA THR A 3 -5.47 18.13 14.59
C THR A 3 -4.51 18.07 13.42
N VAL A 4 -5.02 18.23 12.20
CA VAL A 4 -4.20 18.52 11.03
C VAL A 4 -3.66 19.94 11.20
N ARG A 5 -2.43 20.06 11.70
CA ARG A 5 -1.72 21.34 11.64
C ARG A 5 -1.40 21.62 10.18
N SER A 6 -2.09 22.62 9.63
CA SER A 6 -1.68 23.36 8.44
C SER A 6 -0.19 23.67 8.56
N ALA A 7 0.61 23.09 7.67
CA ALA A 7 2.03 23.37 7.55
C ALA A 7 2.16 24.77 6.94
N ASP A 8 2.08 25.77 7.80
CA ASP A 8 2.38 27.15 7.44
C ASP A 8 3.88 27.27 7.11
N ALA A 9 4.13 28.13 6.13
CA ALA A 9 5.39 28.28 5.43
C ALA A 9 6.54 28.69 6.36
N GLY A 10 7.72 28.11 6.12
CA GLY A 10 8.96 28.59 6.73
C GLY A 10 9.91 27.51 7.26
N SER A 11 10.07 26.39 6.57
CA SER A 11 11.17 25.47 6.91
C SER A 11 12.49 26.06 6.42
N LYS A 12 13.32 26.59 7.32
CA LYS A 12 14.73 26.91 7.03
C LYS A 12 15.39 25.61 6.54
N LYS A 13 15.68 25.52 5.24
CA LYS A 13 16.49 24.43 4.67
C LYS A 13 17.76 24.29 5.53
N PRO A 14 18.11 23.08 6.00
CA PRO A 14 19.31 22.89 6.80
C PRO A 14 20.53 23.32 5.98
N ALA A 15 21.44 24.12 6.55
CA ALA A 15 22.54 24.76 5.79
C ALA A 15 23.42 23.78 4.98
N LEU A 16 23.49 22.52 5.39
CA LEU A 16 24.18 21.42 4.70
C LEU A 16 23.50 20.98 3.39
N SER A 17 22.18 21.16 3.21
CA SER A 17 21.48 20.72 2.00
C SER A 17 21.95 21.47 0.77
N ASN A 18 22.26 22.76 0.91
CA ASN A 18 22.67 23.61 -0.21
C ASN A 18 24.03 23.19 -0.77
N GLN A 19 24.97 22.79 0.10
CA GLN A 19 26.31 22.37 -0.31
C GLN A 19 26.29 21.06 -1.14
N ILE A 20 25.42 20.12 -0.81
CA ILE A 20 25.30 18.84 -1.53
C ILE A 20 24.66 19.05 -2.91
N GLU A 21 23.62 19.90 -3.00
CA GLU A 21 22.98 20.24 -4.27
C GLU A 21 23.99 20.86 -5.25
N ASP A 22 24.87 21.75 -4.77
CA ASP A 22 25.87 22.42 -5.59
C ASP A 22 26.95 21.47 -6.11
N VAL A 23 27.44 20.56 -5.26
CA VAL A 23 28.39 19.51 -5.66
C VAL A 23 27.76 18.59 -6.71
N LEU A 24 26.52 18.16 -6.51
CA LEU A 24 25.83 17.25 -7.43
C LEU A 24 25.60 17.90 -8.81
N LYS A 25 25.26 19.20 -8.84
CA LYS A 25 25.17 19.98 -10.08
C LYS A 25 26.51 20.10 -10.78
N ALA A 26 27.61 20.33 -10.05
CA ALA A 26 28.95 20.39 -10.63
C ALA A 26 29.36 19.05 -11.26
N CYS A 27 29.15 17.93 -10.57
CA CYS A 27 29.40 16.58 -11.10
C CYS A 27 28.56 16.27 -12.34
N SER A 28 27.29 16.66 -12.35
CA SER A 28 26.40 16.47 -13.50
C SER A 28 26.92 17.21 -14.75
N LYS A 29 27.45 18.43 -14.60
CA LYS A 29 28.03 19.19 -15.72
C LYS A 29 29.34 18.62 -16.25
N ALA A 30 30.10 17.96 -15.39
CA ALA A 30 31.38 17.33 -15.76
C ALA A 30 31.21 15.97 -16.45
N SER A 31 30.02 15.36 -16.36
CA SER A 31 29.72 14.04 -16.93
C SER A 31 29.29 14.17 -18.40
N SER A 32 29.76 13.26 -19.26
CA SER A 32 29.35 13.19 -20.67
C SER A 32 28.07 12.36 -20.84
N SER A 33 27.36 12.59 -21.94
CA SER A 33 26.17 11.78 -22.29
C SER A 33 26.51 10.29 -22.37
N GLY A 34 25.66 9.44 -21.77
CA GLY A 34 25.86 7.99 -21.69
C GLY A 34 26.68 7.50 -20.50
N GLN A 35 27.22 8.39 -19.66
CA GLN A 35 27.89 8.00 -18.42
C GLN A 35 26.91 7.85 -17.26
N LEU A 36 27.12 6.83 -16.43
CA LEU A 36 26.34 6.57 -15.21
C LEU A 36 27.29 6.45 -14.02
N LEU A 37 27.09 7.31 -13.02
CA LEU A 37 27.82 7.22 -11.76
C LEU A 37 27.07 6.29 -10.82
N HIS A 38 27.69 5.15 -10.47
CA HIS A 38 27.12 4.18 -9.56
C HIS A 38 28.23 3.45 -8.77
N VAL A 39 27.84 2.77 -7.69
CA VAL A 39 28.79 1.95 -6.91
C VAL A 39 29.20 0.73 -7.72
N ARG A 40 30.43 0.23 -7.54
CA ARG A 40 30.98 -0.91 -8.32
C ARG A 40 30.11 -2.19 -8.29
N ARG A 41 29.30 -2.39 -7.25
CA ARG A 41 28.39 -3.55 -7.12
C ARG A 41 26.94 -3.25 -7.53
N PHE A 42 26.68 -2.09 -8.12
CA PHE A 42 25.35 -1.75 -8.61
C PHE A 42 25.10 -2.44 -9.95
N ASP A 43 23.96 -3.11 -10.03
CA ASP A 43 23.47 -3.77 -11.24
C ASP A 43 22.35 -2.95 -11.86
N THR A 44 22.53 -2.57 -13.12
CA THR A 44 21.54 -1.78 -13.86
C THR A 44 20.31 -2.61 -14.22
N PHE A 45 20.45 -3.94 -14.33
CA PHE A 45 19.30 -4.82 -14.56
C PHE A 45 18.31 -4.74 -13.39
N ARG A 46 18.82 -4.71 -12.15
CA ARG A 46 17.99 -4.50 -10.95
C ARG A 46 17.35 -3.09 -10.92
N ALA A 47 17.95 -2.11 -11.57
CA ALA A 47 17.38 -0.77 -11.67
C ALA A 47 16.15 -0.71 -12.61
N MET A 48 15.95 -1.72 -13.47
CA MET A 48 14.78 -1.77 -14.36
C MET A 48 13.46 -1.95 -13.62
N SER A 49 13.48 -2.47 -12.39
CA SER A 49 12.31 -2.58 -11.51
C SER A 49 12.14 -1.36 -10.59
N ALA A 50 12.95 -0.32 -10.75
CA ALA A 50 12.86 0.87 -9.90
C ALA A 50 11.58 1.67 -10.19
N LEU A 51 10.94 2.14 -9.12
CA LEU A 51 9.78 3.02 -9.21
C LEU A 51 10.20 4.42 -9.66
N VAL A 52 9.55 4.98 -10.69
CA VAL A 52 9.75 6.38 -11.08
C VAL A 52 8.72 7.25 -10.36
N MET A 53 9.22 8.21 -9.58
CA MET A 53 8.38 9.21 -8.92
C MET A 53 7.72 10.12 -9.96
N PHE A 54 6.48 10.56 -9.67
CA PHE A 54 5.69 11.44 -10.55
C PHE A 54 5.26 10.85 -11.90
N ASP A 55 5.43 9.55 -12.13
CA ASP A 55 4.82 8.86 -13.26
C ASP A 55 3.43 8.32 -12.84
N PRO A 56 2.32 8.69 -13.50
CA PRO A 56 0.98 8.21 -13.14
C PRO A 56 0.80 6.68 -13.17
N LYS A 57 1.61 5.94 -13.93
CA LYS A 57 1.52 4.47 -14.03
C LYS A 57 2.34 3.75 -12.96
N GLN A 58 3.40 4.38 -12.47
CA GLN A 58 4.30 3.78 -11.49
C GLN A 58 4.07 4.34 -10.08
N ASP A 59 3.73 5.62 -9.97
CA ASP A 59 3.51 6.28 -8.69
C ASP A 59 2.03 6.28 -8.30
N SER A 60 1.66 5.33 -7.44
CA SER A 60 0.31 5.15 -6.93
C SER A 60 -0.23 6.39 -6.19
N ARG A 61 0.63 7.30 -5.71
CA ARG A 61 0.19 8.52 -5.02
C ARG A 61 -0.40 9.55 -5.99
N LEU A 62 -0.09 9.49 -7.28
CA LEU A 62 -0.67 10.39 -8.29
C LEU A 62 -2.08 9.97 -8.68
N VAL A 63 -2.35 8.66 -8.78
CA VAL A 63 -3.65 8.10 -9.19
C VAL A 63 -4.77 8.42 -8.19
N LEU A 64 -4.45 8.48 -6.89
CA LEU A 64 -5.42 8.74 -5.82
C LEU A 64 -6.06 10.14 -5.87
N LYS A 65 -5.50 11.08 -6.64
CA LYS A 65 -6.00 12.46 -6.71
C LYS A 65 -7.13 12.67 -7.73
N GLY A 66 -7.32 11.75 -8.68
CA GLY A 66 -8.21 11.97 -9.84
C GLY A 66 -9.67 11.58 -9.65
N ASN A 67 -9.96 10.44 -8.98
CA ASN A 67 -11.24 9.73 -9.17
C ASN A 67 -11.97 9.29 -7.89
N LEU A 68 -11.52 9.71 -6.69
CA LEU A 68 -12.19 9.36 -5.44
C LEU A 68 -13.20 10.45 -5.06
N SER A 69 -14.47 10.08 -4.86
CA SER A 69 -15.46 11.01 -4.30
C SER A 69 -15.02 11.48 -2.91
N GLU A 70 -15.37 12.71 -2.52
CA GLU A 70 -15.02 13.28 -1.21
C GLU A 70 -15.45 12.40 -0.02
N ALA A 71 -16.55 11.64 -0.17
CA ALA A 71 -16.99 10.65 0.83
C ALA A 71 -15.99 9.49 0.99
N ARG A 72 -15.34 9.08 -0.11
CA ARG A 72 -14.30 8.05 -0.13
C ARG A 72 -12.98 8.57 0.44
N LYS A 73 -12.71 9.89 0.33
CA LYS A 73 -11.53 10.58 0.92
C LYS A 73 -11.57 10.63 2.44
N LEU A 74 -12.76 10.84 3.05
CA LEU A 74 -12.95 10.85 4.50
C LEU A 74 -12.87 9.45 5.14
N THR A 75 -13.21 8.40 4.39
CA THR A 75 -13.09 6.99 4.83
C THR A 75 -11.69 6.41 4.66
N VAL A 76 -10.78 7.08 3.92
CA VAL A 76 -9.38 6.62 3.75
C VAL A 76 -8.62 6.54 5.07
N ALA A 77 -9.00 7.32 6.08
CA ALA A 77 -8.32 7.26 7.37
C ALA A 77 -8.78 6.05 8.21
N HIS A 78 -10.10 5.82 8.31
CA HIS A 78 -10.67 4.82 9.21
C HIS A 78 -12.08 4.39 8.77
N ALA A 79 -12.31 3.06 8.69
CA ALA A 79 -13.63 2.51 8.44
C ALA A 79 -14.58 2.74 9.64
N PRO A 80 -15.90 2.91 9.41
CA PRO A 80 -16.89 3.06 10.48
C PRO A 80 -17.04 1.74 11.25
N LEU A 81 -17.06 1.82 12.58
CA LEU A 81 -17.14 0.64 13.46
C LEU A 81 -18.57 0.33 13.94
N ASN A 82 -19.47 1.31 13.88
CA ASN A 82 -20.87 1.13 14.24
C ASN A 82 -21.68 0.86 12.96
N LEU A 83 -21.74 -0.42 12.59
CA LEU A 83 -22.49 -0.90 11.42
C LEU A 83 -23.82 -1.47 11.87
N ARG A 84 -24.88 -1.21 11.09
CA ARG A 84 -26.16 -1.91 11.25
C ARG A 84 -26.04 -3.33 10.70
N ASP A 85 -26.92 -4.24 11.14
CA ASP A 85 -26.85 -5.66 10.76
C ASP A 85 -26.79 -5.89 9.24
N HIS A 86 -27.56 -5.14 8.45
CA HIS A 86 -27.53 -5.22 6.98
C HIS A 86 -26.22 -4.71 6.37
N GLU A 87 -25.59 -3.71 6.98
CA GLU A 87 -24.30 -3.17 6.51
C GLU A 87 -23.18 -4.16 6.83
N THR A 88 -23.22 -4.78 8.00
CA THR A 88 -22.32 -5.88 8.38
C THR A 88 -22.43 -7.05 7.42
N ALA A 89 -23.65 -7.51 7.12
CA ALA A 89 -23.87 -8.61 6.18
C ALA A 89 -23.35 -8.26 4.77
N TYR A 90 -23.56 -7.02 4.31
CA TYR A 90 -23.02 -6.55 3.04
C TYR A 90 -21.48 -6.56 3.01
N VAL A 91 -20.83 -6.12 4.09
CA VAL A 91 -19.36 -6.15 4.19
C VAL A 91 -18.83 -7.58 4.16
N PHE A 92 -19.50 -8.52 4.83
CA PHE A 92 -19.12 -9.93 4.79
C PHE A 92 -19.26 -10.52 3.39
N ASP A 93 -20.38 -10.28 2.71
CA ASP A 93 -20.61 -10.77 1.34
C ASP A 93 -19.60 -10.19 0.35
N ALA A 94 -19.33 -8.89 0.44
CA ALA A 94 -18.32 -8.24 -0.39
C ALA A 94 -16.92 -8.80 -0.16
N LEU A 95 -16.55 -9.09 1.10
CA LEU A 95 -15.25 -9.69 1.41
C LEU A 95 -15.14 -11.13 0.88
N MET A 96 -16.19 -11.94 1.05
CA MET A 96 -16.22 -13.31 0.48
C MET A 96 -16.06 -13.29 -1.03
N ALA A 97 -16.67 -12.33 -1.73
CA ALA A 97 -16.49 -12.16 -3.17
C ALA A 97 -15.03 -11.78 -3.53
N CYS A 98 -14.37 -10.94 -2.72
CA CYS A 98 -12.96 -10.61 -2.88
C CYS A 98 -12.05 -11.84 -2.66
N GLU A 99 -12.34 -12.68 -1.66
CA GLU A 99 -11.62 -13.94 -1.42
C GLU A 99 -11.76 -14.90 -2.59
N ALA A 100 -12.99 -15.09 -3.11
CA ALA A 100 -13.23 -15.92 -4.27
C ALA A 100 -12.45 -15.42 -5.51
N THR A 101 -12.34 -14.10 -5.68
CA THR A 101 -11.58 -13.49 -6.77
C THR A 101 -10.07 -13.68 -6.59
N TRP A 102 -9.57 -13.62 -5.36
CA TRP A 102 -8.17 -13.92 -5.04
C TRP A 102 -7.81 -15.38 -5.38
N HIS A 103 -8.66 -16.33 -5.01
CA HIS A 103 -8.47 -17.74 -5.36
C HIS A 103 -8.46 -18.01 -6.87
N GLN A 104 -8.98 -17.09 -7.69
CA GLN A 104 -8.92 -17.16 -9.16
C GLN A 104 -7.62 -16.59 -9.75
N GLY A 105 -6.66 -16.16 -8.93
CA GLY A 105 -5.34 -15.69 -9.36
C GLY A 105 -5.21 -14.18 -9.46
N GLN A 106 -6.07 -13.40 -8.82
CA GLN A 106 -5.87 -11.95 -8.66
C GLN A 106 -5.03 -11.66 -7.42
N ALA A 107 -4.27 -10.56 -7.41
CA ALA A 107 -3.39 -10.24 -6.28
C ALA A 107 -4.13 -9.89 -4.98
N LEU A 108 -3.64 -10.41 -3.84
CA LEU A 108 -4.24 -10.21 -2.51
C LEU A 108 -4.35 -8.72 -2.14
N ALA A 109 -3.33 -7.94 -2.49
CA ALA A 109 -3.31 -6.48 -2.29
C ALA A 109 -4.44 -5.75 -3.02
N SER A 110 -4.89 -6.29 -4.16
CA SER A 110 -5.92 -5.70 -5.02
C SER A 110 -7.34 -6.24 -4.78
N THR A 111 -7.48 -7.28 -3.95
CA THR A 111 -8.75 -7.96 -3.64
C THR A 111 -9.10 -7.83 -2.16
N VAL A 112 -8.62 -8.75 -1.32
CA VAL A 112 -8.96 -8.84 0.12
C VAL A 112 -8.48 -7.60 0.88
N TYR A 113 -7.26 -7.14 0.62
CA TYR A 113 -6.70 -5.94 1.27
C TYR A 113 -7.25 -4.61 0.72
N THR A 114 -8.23 -4.64 -0.18
CA THR A 114 -9.02 -3.43 -0.44
C THR A 114 -10.00 -3.11 0.69
N CYS A 115 -10.34 -4.11 1.51
CA CYS A 115 -11.20 -3.94 2.67
C CYS A 115 -10.44 -3.24 3.81
N LEU A 116 -10.89 -2.04 4.18
CA LEU A 116 -10.25 -1.23 5.23
C LEU A 116 -10.25 -1.91 6.60
N TYR A 117 -11.21 -2.81 6.88
CA TYR A 117 -11.29 -3.54 8.15
C TYR A 117 -10.12 -4.51 8.36
N MET A 118 -9.49 -4.99 7.28
CA MET A 118 -8.33 -5.89 7.36
C MET A 118 -7.03 -5.21 7.84
N HIS A 119 -6.97 -3.88 7.76
CA HIS A 119 -5.76 -3.13 8.09
C HIS A 119 -5.69 -2.66 9.55
N ASP A 120 -6.79 -2.77 10.30
CA ASP A 120 -6.89 -2.18 11.64
C ASP A 120 -7.64 -3.10 12.63
N SER A 121 -6.99 -4.22 12.96
CA SER A 121 -7.51 -5.23 13.90
C SER A 121 -7.69 -4.69 15.32
N THR A 122 -6.84 -3.76 15.76
CA THR A 122 -6.94 -3.13 17.08
C THR A 122 -8.24 -2.32 17.24
N ARG A 123 -8.65 -1.59 16.20
CA ARG A 123 -9.92 -0.85 16.23
C ARG A 123 -11.15 -1.75 16.24
N LEU A 124 -11.09 -2.89 15.56
CA LEU A 124 -12.17 -3.89 15.58
C LEU A 124 -12.35 -4.47 16.98
N GLN A 125 -11.26 -4.82 17.66
CA GLN A 125 -11.29 -5.30 19.05
C GLN A 125 -11.91 -4.29 20.02
N LEU A 126 -11.64 -2.99 19.81
CA LEU A 126 -12.20 -1.91 20.64
C LEU A 126 -13.69 -1.65 20.39
N ALA A 127 -14.21 -2.01 19.21
CA ALA A 127 -15.60 -1.78 18.81
C ALA A 127 -16.63 -2.68 19.51
N SER A 128 -16.19 -3.63 20.35
CA SER A 128 -17.04 -4.50 21.19
C SER A 128 -18.07 -5.35 20.43
N SER A 129 -17.89 -5.60 19.12
CA SER A 129 -18.71 -6.54 18.35
C SER A 129 -17.95 -7.84 18.10
N PRO A 130 -18.21 -8.90 18.88
CA PRO A 130 -17.43 -10.15 18.82
C PRO A 130 -17.56 -10.87 17.47
N VAL A 131 -18.68 -10.66 16.77
CA VAL A 131 -18.94 -11.29 15.46
C VAL A 131 -18.06 -10.72 14.36
N LEU A 132 -17.90 -9.39 14.30
CA LEU A 132 -17.03 -8.74 13.33
C LEU A 132 -15.57 -9.17 13.55
N ASP A 133 -15.12 -9.09 14.80
CA ASP A 133 -13.75 -9.47 15.17
C ASP A 133 -13.47 -10.95 14.84
N ALA A 134 -14.37 -11.87 15.21
CA ALA A 134 -14.20 -13.28 14.90
C ALA A 134 -14.14 -13.55 13.39
N TYR A 135 -14.98 -12.89 12.59
CA TYR A 135 -15.00 -13.07 11.15
C TYR A 135 -13.71 -12.56 10.48
N PHE A 136 -13.28 -11.32 10.77
CA PHE A 136 -12.05 -10.79 10.19
C PHE A 136 -10.81 -11.54 10.65
N ASN A 137 -10.76 -12.00 11.91
CA ASN A 137 -9.69 -12.88 12.39
C ASN A 137 -9.70 -14.24 11.68
N ALA A 138 -10.87 -14.81 11.40
CA ALA A 138 -10.97 -16.06 10.66
C ALA A 138 -10.40 -15.92 9.23
N VAL A 139 -10.72 -14.83 8.54
CA VAL A 139 -10.19 -14.54 7.20
C VAL A 139 -8.68 -14.28 7.25
N TYR A 140 -8.19 -13.53 8.24
CA TYR A 140 -6.76 -13.32 8.41
C TYR A 140 -6.00 -14.64 8.61
N ASN A 141 -6.56 -15.55 9.42
CA ASN A 141 -6.00 -16.88 9.62
C ASN A 141 -6.08 -17.73 8.36
N LEU A 142 -7.16 -17.63 7.58
CA LEU A 142 -7.29 -18.31 6.29
C LEU A 142 -6.17 -17.88 5.33
N VAL A 143 -5.98 -16.57 5.15
CA VAL A 143 -4.95 -16.00 4.28
C VAL A 143 -3.56 -16.45 4.72
N THR A 144 -3.26 -16.32 6.02
CA THR A 144 -1.96 -16.73 6.58
C THR A 144 -1.71 -18.23 6.40
N SER A 145 -2.72 -19.06 6.64
CA SER A 145 -2.61 -20.51 6.47
C SER A 145 -2.38 -20.89 5.01
N LEU A 146 -3.02 -20.19 4.08
CA LEU A 146 -2.82 -20.43 2.64
C LEU A 146 -1.43 -19.98 2.21
N GLN A 147 -0.95 -18.82 2.65
CA GLN A 147 0.41 -18.36 2.38
C GLN A 147 1.44 -19.36 2.91
N SER A 148 1.25 -19.93 4.11
CA SER A 148 2.16 -20.97 4.61
C SER A 148 2.13 -22.24 3.77
N VAL A 149 0.94 -22.71 3.39
CA VAL A 149 0.79 -23.92 2.56
C VAL A 149 1.41 -23.72 1.17
N VAL A 150 1.18 -22.57 0.54
CA VAL A 150 1.74 -22.24 -0.78
C VAL A 150 3.26 -22.14 -0.71
N SER A 151 3.78 -21.48 0.33
CA SER A 151 5.23 -21.37 0.55
C SER A 151 5.88 -22.75 0.75
N GLU A 152 5.22 -23.66 1.47
CA GLU A 152 5.68 -25.05 1.64
C GLU A 152 5.56 -25.89 0.36
N ALA A 153 4.53 -25.65 -0.46
CA ALA A 153 4.29 -26.38 -1.70
C ALA A 153 5.30 -26.04 -2.81
N GLY A 154 6.10 -24.97 -2.66
CA GLY A 154 7.12 -24.58 -3.63
C GLY A 154 6.54 -24.09 -4.96
N VAL A 155 5.32 -23.53 -4.90
CA VAL A 155 4.60 -22.95 -6.04
C VAL A 155 5.28 -21.65 -6.48
N GLY A 156 5.23 -21.33 -7.78
CA GLY A 156 5.84 -20.10 -8.30
C GLY A 156 5.09 -18.85 -7.84
N ASP A 157 5.73 -18.03 -7.00
CA ASP A 157 5.22 -16.71 -6.61
C ASP A 157 4.99 -15.84 -7.85
N GLU A 158 3.82 -15.19 -7.91
CA GLU A 158 3.38 -14.30 -9.00
C GLU A 158 3.13 -15.00 -10.37
N GLU A 159 3.34 -16.32 -10.46
CA GLU A 159 2.99 -17.14 -11.63
C GLU A 159 1.70 -17.91 -11.38
N ASP A 160 1.69 -18.72 -10.32
CA ASP A 160 0.56 -19.59 -9.95
C ASP A 160 -0.27 -19.00 -8.82
N PHE A 161 0.35 -18.21 -7.95
CA PHE A 161 -0.28 -17.60 -6.79
C PHE A 161 0.24 -16.19 -6.55
N TYR A 162 -0.69 -15.26 -6.30
CA TYR A 162 -0.36 -13.89 -5.91
C TYR A 162 -0.61 -13.73 -4.40
N PRO A 163 0.45 -13.68 -3.57
CA PRO A 163 0.35 -13.58 -2.13
C PRO A 163 -0.11 -12.22 -1.62
#